data_AF-A0A6J7K2R4-F1
#
_entry.id   AF-A0A6J7K2R4-F1
#
_cell.length_a   1.000
_cell.length_b   1.000
_cell.length_c   1.000
_cell.angle_alpha   90.00
_cell.angle_beta   90.00
_cell.angle_gamma   90.00
#
_symmetry.space_group_name_H-M   'P 1'
#
loop_
_entity.id
_entity.type
_entity.pdbx_description
1 polymer ?
#
loop_
_entity_poly.entity_id
_entity_poly.type
_entity_poly.pdbx_seq_one_letter_code
_entity_poly.pdbx_strand_id
1 'polypeptide(L)'
;MPELISVLTRAIDSPKSFTASGVVNALKTLSAKELLTQREVEVLRALSLVGDIASLAKNMNISSSTFKSHTSSIYRKLEVPNRASALKIARESGII
;
A
#
# COMPACT_ATOMS: atom_id res chain seq x y z
N MET A 1 -20.94 14.44 -2.46
CA MET A 1 -22.04 13.48 -2.73
C MET A 1 -22.64 13.64 -4.12
N PRO A 2 -22.98 14.84 -4.64
CA PRO A 2 -23.63 15.01 -5.96
C PRO A 2 -22.78 14.49 -7.13
N GLU A 3 -21.49 14.82 -7.12
CA GLU A 3 -20.50 14.36 -8.13
C GLU A 3 -20.44 12.82 -8.25
N LEU A 4 -20.53 12.11 -7.11
CA LEU A 4 -20.48 10.65 -7.11
C LEU A 4 -21.72 10.04 -7.77
N ILE A 5 -22.89 10.63 -7.53
CA ILE A 5 -24.14 10.18 -8.15
C ILE A 5 -24.06 10.41 -9.66
N SER A 6 -23.67 11.61 -10.11
CA SER A 6 -23.53 11.91 -11.55
C SER A 6 -22.54 10.99 -12.26
N VAL A 7 -21.43 10.63 -11.61
CA VAL A 7 -20.47 9.66 -12.14
C VAL A 7 -21.08 8.27 -12.27
N LEU A 8 -21.83 7.81 -11.26
CA LEU A 8 -22.51 6.51 -11.31
C LEU A 8 -23.61 6.47 -12.38
N THR A 9 -24.40 7.54 -12.52
CA THR A 9 -25.42 7.64 -13.56
C THR A 9 -24.79 7.60 -14.96
N ARG A 10 -23.69 8.33 -15.19
CA ARG A 10 -22.94 8.31 -16.46
C ARG A 10 -22.35 6.93 -16.77
N ALA A 11 -21.89 6.19 -15.77
CA ALA A 11 -21.35 4.84 -15.94
C ALA A 11 -22.44 3.84 -16.36
N ILE A 12 -23.66 3.99 -15.86
CA ILE A 12 -24.83 3.18 -16.25
C ILE A 12 -25.27 3.53 -17.67
N ASP A 13 -25.39 4.82 -18.00
CA ASP A 13 -25.86 5.29 -19.31
C ASP A 13 -24.85 5.09 -20.46
N SER A 14 -23.55 5.03 -20.15
CA SER A 14 -22.49 4.93 -21.17
C SER A 14 -21.28 4.11 -20.69
N PRO A 15 -21.46 2.79 -20.49
CA PRO A 15 -20.46 1.92 -19.85
C PRO A 15 -19.12 1.83 -20.59
N LYS A 16 -19.09 2.08 -21.90
CA LYS A 16 -17.85 2.08 -22.71
C LYS A 16 -17.08 3.40 -22.66
N SER A 17 -17.69 4.48 -22.20
CA SER A 17 -17.07 5.82 -22.10
C SER A 17 -16.51 6.11 -20.70
N PHE A 18 -16.78 5.26 -19.72
CA PHE A 18 -16.32 5.44 -18.36
C PHE A 18 -14.95 4.76 -18.17
N THR A 19 -13.89 5.57 -18.06
CA THR A 19 -12.57 5.06 -17.66
C THR A 19 -12.35 5.38 -16.18
N ALA A 20 -12.52 4.37 -15.33
CA ALA A 20 -12.41 4.48 -13.87
C ALA A 20 -10.96 4.41 -13.34
N SER A 21 -9.94 4.54 -14.20
CA SER A 21 -8.56 4.21 -13.84
C SER A 21 -8.08 4.94 -12.58
N GLY A 22 -8.47 6.21 -12.41
CA GLY A 22 -8.20 6.98 -11.18
C GLY A 22 -8.93 6.45 -9.94
N VAL A 23 -10.20 6.04 -10.08
CA VAL A 23 -11.01 5.48 -9.00
C VAL A 23 -10.48 4.10 -8.57
N VAL A 24 -10.08 3.26 -9.52
CA VAL A 24 -9.49 1.93 -9.23
C VAL A 24 -8.19 2.07 -8.41
N ASN A 25 -7.31 3.01 -8.78
CA ASN A 25 -6.08 3.26 -8.02
C ASN A 25 -6.36 3.84 -6.62
N ALA A 26 -7.34 4.75 -6.50
CA ALA A 26 -7.75 5.28 -5.20
C ALA A 26 -8.32 4.18 -4.28
N LEU A 27 -9.12 3.25 -4.81
CA LEU A 27 -9.64 2.10 -4.05
C LEU A 27 -8.53 1.14 -3.61
N LYS A 28 -7.55 0.85 -4.49
CA LYS A 28 -6.37 0.05 -4.13
C LYS A 28 -5.54 0.69 -3.02
N THR A 29 -5.40 2.01 -3.07
CA THR A 29 -4.70 2.82 -2.05
C THR A 29 -5.35 2.68 -0.68
N LEU A 30 -6.67 2.87 -0.61
CA LEU A 30 -7.44 2.76 0.62
C LEU A 30 -7.37 1.34 1.21
N SER A 31 -7.62 0.33 0.38
CA SER A 31 -7.58 -1.08 0.81
C SER A 31 -6.21 -1.47 1.37
N ALA A 32 -5.12 -1.14 0.67
CA ALA A 32 -3.77 -1.47 1.14
C ALA A 32 -3.41 -0.73 2.45
N LYS A 33 -3.87 0.52 2.61
CA LYS A 33 -3.65 1.31 3.83
C LYS A 33 -4.50 0.83 5.01
N GLU A 34 -5.70 0.32 4.76
CA GLU A 34 -6.58 -0.27 5.79
C GLU A 34 -6.10 -1.64 6.27
N LEU A 35 -5.44 -2.43 5.40
CA LEU A 35 -4.88 -3.74 5.77
C LEU A 35 -3.68 -3.64 6.72
N LEU A 36 -2.88 -2.59 6.56
CA LEU A 36 -1.67 -2.37 7.34
C LEU A 36 -1.96 -1.50 8.57
N THR A 37 -1.38 -1.87 9.71
CA THR A 37 -1.34 -0.99 10.87
C THR A 37 -0.42 0.19 10.61
N GLN A 38 -0.59 1.28 11.36
CA GLN A 38 0.26 2.46 11.25
C GLN A 38 1.75 2.12 11.37
N ARG A 39 2.12 1.23 12.29
CA ARG A 39 3.51 0.81 12.48
C ARG A 39 4.04 0.00 11.29
N GLU A 40 3.20 -0.83 10.67
CA GLU A 40 3.58 -1.57 9.46
C GLU A 40 3.78 -0.64 8.26
N VAL A 41 2.98 0.43 8.14
CA VAL A 41 3.19 1.47 7.11
C VAL A 41 4.54 2.17 7.29
N GLU A 42 4.93 2.48 8.53
CA GLU A 42 6.25 3.07 8.82
C GLU A 42 7.39 2.13 8.46
N VAL A 43 7.27 0.83 8.78
CA VAL A 43 8.27 -0.18 8.41
C VAL A 43 8.33 -0.35 6.88
N LEU A 44 7.19 -0.35 6.19
CA LEU A 44 7.14 -0.41 4.72
C LEU A 44 7.80 0.80 4.07
N ARG A 45 7.66 2.01 4.65
CA ARG A 45 8.41 3.20 4.25
C ARG A 45 9.91 3.04 4.49
N ALA A 46 10.32 2.52 5.65
CA ALA A 46 11.74 2.26 5.90
C ALA A 46 12.33 1.25 4.89
N LEU A 47 11.55 0.24 4.49
CA LEU A 47 11.93 -0.71 3.44
C LEU A 47 12.14 -0.07 2.06
N SER A 48 11.66 1.16 1.80
CA SER A 48 11.94 1.85 0.54
C SER A 48 13.32 2.52 0.50
N LEU A 49 13.94 2.72 1.67
CA LEU A 49 15.26 3.33 1.82
C LEU A 49 16.39 2.34 1.52
N VAL A 50 17.56 2.87 1.18
CA VAL A 50 18.78 2.06 1.01
C VAL A 50 19.27 1.58 2.37
N GLY A 51 19.55 0.28 2.48
CA GLY A 51 20.05 -0.33 3.71
C GLY A 51 19.63 -1.80 3.87
N ASP A 52 20.37 -2.49 4.73
CA ASP A 52 20.04 -3.84 5.18
C ASP A 52 19.09 -3.81 6.40
N ILE A 53 18.60 -4.99 6.81
CA ILE A 53 17.63 -5.11 7.90
C ILE A 53 18.19 -4.55 9.21
N ALA A 54 19.48 -4.74 9.49
CA ALA A 54 20.10 -4.28 10.73
C ALA A 54 20.15 -2.75 10.78
N SER A 55 20.57 -2.11 9.69
CA SER A 55 20.66 -0.66 9.58
C SER A 55 19.28 0.00 9.65
N LEU A 56 18.30 -0.54 8.93
CA LEU A 56 16.93 -0.02 8.94
C LEU A 56 16.26 -0.18 10.31
N ALA A 57 16.44 -1.33 10.97
CA ALA A 57 15.93 -1.55 12.32
C ALA A 57 16.53 -0.58 13.34
N LYS A 58 17.86 -0.35 13.25
CA LYS A 58 18.57 0.62 14.08
C LYS A 58 18.03 2.05 13.89
N ASN A 59 17.82 2.47 12.64
CA ASN A 59 17.24 3.79 12.33
C ASN A 59 15.82 3.96 12.90
N MET A 60 15.09 2.86 13.09
CA MET A 60 13.76 2.84 13.69
C MET A 60 13.75 2.58 15.20
N ASN A 61 14.93 2.52 15.85
CA ASN A 61 15.11 2.20 17.27
C ASN A 61 14.42 0.89 17.71
N ILE A 62 14.44 -0.14 16.87
CA ILE A 62 13.91 -1.48 17.19
C ILE A 62 14.94 -2.57 16.88
N SER A 63 14.74 -3.75 17.45
CA SER A 63 15.60 -4.89 17.16
C SER A 63 15.40 -5.41 15.72
N SER A 64 16.42 -6.05 15.15
CA SER A 64 16.31 -6.68 13.84
C SER A 64 15.28 -7.81 13.80
N SER A 65 15.04 -8.51 14.91
CA SER A 65 13.98 -9.53 14.98
C SER A 65 12.60 -8.89 14.92
N THR A 66 12.36 -7.82 15.68
CA THR A 66 11.11 -7.04 15.62
C THR A 66 10.85 -6.51 14.21
N PHE A 67 11.88 -5.96 13.55
CA PHE A 67 11.76 -5.49 12.17
C PHE A 67 11.41 -6.62 11.20
N LYS A 68 12.04 -7.80 11.33
CA LYS A 68 11.69 -9.00 10.54
C LYS A 68 10.26 -9.45 10.79
N SER A 69 9.78 -9.41 12.03
CA SER A 69 8.40 -9.75 12.36
C SER A 69 7.40 -8.81 11.70
N HIS A 70 7.65 -7.49 11.73
CA HIS A 70 6.82 -6.53 10.98
C HIS A 70 6.87 -6.80 9.47
N THR A 71 8.06 -7.05 8.92
CA THR A 71 8.24 -7.33 7.49
C THR A 71 7.47 -8.57 7.05
N SER A 72 7.51 -9.65 7.85
CA SER A 72 6.75 -10.88 7.61
C SER A 72 5.24 -10.65 7.64
N SER A 73 4.75 -9.90 8.63
CA SER A 73 3.33 -9.53 8.72
C SER A 73 2.89 -8.67 7.52
N ILE A 74 3.71 -7.72 7.08
CA ILE A 74 3.45 -6.90 5.87
C ILE A 74 3.34 -7.80 4.64
N TYR A 75 4.30 -8.70 4.43
CA TYR A 75 4.30 -9.61 3.27
C TYR A 75 3.09 -10.52 3.26
N ARG A 76 2.70 -11.05 4.42
CA ARG A 76 1.48 -11.84 4.57
C ARG A 76 0.22 -11.02 4.27
N LYS A 77 0.11 -9.80 4.81
CA LYS A 77 -1.07 -8.92 4.63
C LYS A 77 -1.23 -8.38 3.21
N LEU A 78 -0.11 -8.13 2.53
CA LEU A 78 -0.09 -7.70 1.13
C LEU A 78 -0.07 -8.87 0.15
N GLU A 79 -0.05 -10.12 0.64
CA GLU A 79 0.01 -11.34 -0.15
C GLU A 79 1.18 -11.38 -1.15
N VAL A 80 2.37 -10.96 -0.70
CA VAL A 80 3.59 -10.90 -1.51
C VAL A 80 4.74 -11.68 -0.90
N PRO A 81 5.65 -12.25 -1.71
CA PRO A 81 6.71 -13.11 -1.20
C PRO A 81 7.96 -12.33 -0.74
N ASN A 82 8.16 -11.08 -1.14
CA ASN A 82 9.43 -10.38 -0.95
C ASN A 82 9.34 -8.85 -0.94
N ARG A 83 10.47 -8.22 -0.60
CA ARG A 83 10.65 -6.75 -0.52
C ARG A 83 10.28 -6.04 -1.82
N ALA A 84 10.72 -6.56 -2.96
CA ALA A 84 10.50 -5.91 -4.25
C ALA A 84 8.99 -5.85 -4.58
N SER A 85 8.28 -6.96 -4.40
CA SER A 85 6.83 -7.03 -4.61
C SER A 85 6.06 -6.14 -3.64
N ALA A 86 6.46 -6.11 -2.36
CA ALA A 86 5.86 -5.21 -1.37
C ALA A 86 6.04 -3.73 -1.74
N LEU A 87 7.24 -3.33 -2.17
CA LEU A 87 7.51 -1.95 -2.60
C LEU A 87 6.80 -1.59 -3.90
N LYS A 88 6.57 -2.56 -4.80
CA LYS A 88 5.76 -2.36 -5.99
C LYS A 88 4.33 -2.00 -5.62
N ILE A 89 3.69 -2.82 -4.79
CA ILE A 89 2.32 -2.56 -4.30
C ILE A 89 2.27 -1.21 -3.59
N ALA A 90 3.23 -0.92 -2.70
CA ALA A 90 3.24 0.32 -1.93
C ALA A 90 3.29 1.59 -2.81
N ARG A 91 4.01 1.56 -3.94
CA ARG A 91 4.05 2.67 -4.91
C ARG A 91 2.79 2.75 -5.73
N GLU A 92 2.28 1.61 -6.21
CA GLU A 92 1.03 1.55 -6.98
C GLU A 92 -0.19 1.99 -6.17
N SER A 93 -0.13 1.77 -4.86
CA SER A 93 -1.16 2.15 -3.89
C SER A 93 -0.87 3.48 -3.20
N GLY A 94 0.15 4.25 -3.62
CA GLY A 94 0.42 5.58 -3.07
C GLY A 94 0.70 5.65 -1.56
N ILE A 95 1.08 4.53 -0.93
CA ILE A 95 1.49 4.50 0.48
C ILE A 95 2.88 5.15 0.66
N ILE A 96 3.74 4.98 -0.36
CA ILE A 96 5.12 5.48 -0.46
C ILE A 96 5.40 6.13 -1.82
#